data_AF-A0A952V2P6-F1
#
_entry.id   AF-A0A952V2P6-F1
#
_cell.length_a   1.000
_cell.length_b   1.000
_cell.length_c   1.000
_cell.angle_alpha   90.00
_cell.angle_beta   90.00
_cell.angle_gamma   90.00
#
_symmetry.space_group_name_H-M   'P 1'
#
loop_
_entity.id
_entity.type
_entity.pdbx_description
1 polymer ?
#
loop_
_entity_poly.entity_id
_entity_poly.type
_entity_poly.pdbx_seq_one_letter_code
_entity_poly.pdbx_strand_id
1 'polypeptide(L)'
;MSTLYTFVVVVHVLAAALWVGGMGLFALVVVPVAKRTLDEERARALLHGIGLRFASVGWYALGTLVVTGALNLHLRGLDAALATADFWRSPFGHTLAAKLGVVALVALASVAHARDARRGDRMRAAKLGRAILVLSVVVVVLAVMLVRGVGV
;
A
#
# COMPACT_ATOMS: atom_id res chain seq x y z
N MET A 1 14.92 22.53 -2.14
CA MET A 1 14.80 21.09 -1.76
C MET A 1 15.98 20.35 -2.34
N SER A 2 16.58 19.40 -1.60
CA SER A 2 17.74 18.66 -2.13
C SER A 2 17.32 17.69 -3.24
N THR A 3 18.16 17.50 -4.26
CA THR A 3 17.93 16.55 -5.36
C THR A 3 17.64 15.14 -4.84
N LEU A 4 18.32 14.73 -3.76
CA LEU A 4 18.13 13.44 -3.11
C LEU A 4 16.73 13.28 -2.52
N TYR A 5 16.21 14.30 -1.83
CA TYR A 5 14.86 14.26 -1.26
C TYR A 5 13.81 14.07 -2.37
N THR A 6 13.91 14.86 -3.46
CA THR A 6 12.99 14.74 -4.60
C THR A 6 13.03 13.33 -5.20
N PHE A 7 14.22 12.75 -5.37
CA PHE A 7 14.38 11.39 -5.86
C PHE A 7 13.68 10.36 -4.97
N VAL A 8 13.90 10.42 -3.65
CA VAL A 8 13.26 9.50 -2.68
C VAL A 8 11.73 9.62 -2.72
N VAL A 9 11.19 10.85 -2.81
CA VAL A 9 9.75 11.08 -2.96
C VAL A 9 9.23 10.46 -4.26
N VAL A 10 9.91 10.66 -5.39
CA VAL A 10 9.50 10.09 -6.68
C VAL A 10 9.46 8.55 -6.60
N VAL A 11 10.50 7.93 -6.05
CA VAL A 11 10.53 6.47 -5.86
C VAL A 11 9.39 6.00 -4.96
N HIS A 12 9.11 6.70 -3.85
CA HIS A 12 8.00 6.38 -2.95
C HIS A 12 6.65 6.44 -3.67
N VAL A 13 6.41 7.50 -4.45
CA VAL A 13 5.16 7.70 -5.19
C VAL A 13 5.00 6.66 -6.30
N LEU A 14 6.06 6.32 -7.03
CA LEU A 14 6.02 5.26 -8.05
C LEU A 14 5.73 3.89 -7.42
N ALA A 15 6.32 3.57 -6.26
CA ALA A 15 6.02 2.34 -5.53
C ALA A 15 4.55 2.31 -5.06
N ALA A 16 4.03 3.43 -4.56
CA ALA A 16 2.63 3.55 -4.16
C ALA A 16 1.68 3.39 -5.36
N ALA A 17 2.01 4.01 -6.50
CA ALA A 17 1.23 3.91 -7.74
C ALA A 17 1.22 2.49 -8.29
N LEU A 18 2.36 1.79 -8.29
CA LEU A 18 2.45 0.40 -8.70
C LEU A 18 1.62 -0.52 -7.79
N TRP A 19 1.67 -0.29 -6.47
CA TRP A 19 0.93 -1.08 -5.49
C TRP A 19 -0.59 -0.87 -5.59
N VAL A 20 -1.06 0.37 -5.45
CA VAL A 20 -2.49 0.70 -5.47
C VAL A 20 -3.08 0.53 -6.86
N GLY A 21 -2.39 1.03 -7.89
CA GLY A 21 -2.80 0.90 -9.28
C GLY A 21 -2.82 -0.55 -9.76
N GLY A 22 -1.82 -1.35 -9.37
CA GLY A 22 -1.77 -2.78 -9.71
C GLY A 22 -2.92 -3.58 -9.07
N MET A 23 -3.23 -3.33 -7.80
CA MET A 23 -4.41 -3.94 -7.15
C MET A 23 -5.71 -3.50 -7.81
N GLY A 24 -5.84 -2.20 -8.13
CA GLY A 24 -7.00 -1.65 -8.83
C GLY A 24 -7.19 -2.29 -10.20
N LEU A 25 -6.14 -2.33 -11.03
CA LEU A 25 -6.15 -2.99 -12.32
C LEU A 25 -6.54 -4.47 -12.20
N PHE A 26 -5.94 -5.19 -11.25
CA PHE A 26 -6.23 -6.59 -11.05
C PHE A 26 -7.70 -6.84 -10.66
N ALA A 27 -8.20 -6.10 -9.67
CA ALA A 27 -9.54 -6.30 -9.13
C ALA A 27 -10.66 -5.79 -10.07
N LEU A 28 -10.44 -4.65 -10.74
CA LEU A 28 -11.47 -3.95 -11.53
C LEU A 28 -11.47 -4.37 -13.00
N VAL A 29 -10.34 -4.84 -13.53
CA VAL A 29 -10.20 -5.15 -14.97
C VAL A 29 -9.86 -6.61 -15.19
N VAL A 30 -8.75 -7.09 -14.63
CA VAL A 30 -8.25 -8.45 -14.92
C VAL A 30 -9.22 -9.53 -14.44
N VAL A 31 -9.68 -9.45 -13.19
CA VAL A 31 -10.60 -10.45 -12.62
C VAL A 31 -11.93 -10.51 -13.38
N PRO A 32 -12.63 -9.39 -13.64
CA PRO A 32 -13.88 -9.43 -14.40
C PRO A 32 -13.72 -9.93 -15.83
N VAL A 33 -12.67 -9.49 -16.54
CA VAL A 33 -12.43 -9.93 -17.93
C VAL A 33 -12.17 -11.44 -17.96
N ALA A 34 -11.25 -11.93 -17.14
CA ALA A 34 -10.92 -13.36 -17.09
C ALA A 34 -12.15 -14.23 -16.79
N LYS A 35 -13.00 -13.82 -15.85
CA LYS A 35 -14.23 -14.56 -15.50
C LYS A 35 -15.30 -14.51 -16.59
N ARG A 36 -15.29 -13.50 -17.46
CA ARG A 36 -16.29 -13.35 -18.53
C ARG A 36 -15.87 -14.03 -19.83
N THR A 37 -14.58 -14.09 -20.11
CA THR A 37 -14.07 -14.53 -21.43
C THR A 37 -13.45 -15.92 -21.43
N LEU A 38 -13.11 -16.47 -20.25
CA LEU A 38 -12.49 -17.78 -20.12
C LEU A 38 -13.41 -18.73 -19.36
N ASP A 39 -13.28 -20.02 -19.60
CA ASP A 39 -13.85 -21.04 -18.71
C ASP A 39 -13.20 -20.97 -17.32
N GLU A 40 -13.88 -21.58 -16.35
CA GLU A 40 -13.51 -21.51 -14.93
C GLU A 40 -12.09 -22.03 -14.64
N GLU A 41 -11.63 -23.05 -15.37
CA GLU A 41 -10.29 -23.62 -15.16
C GLU A 41 -9.21 -22.67 -15.67
N ARG A 42 -9.35 -22.17 -16.91
CA ARG A 42 -8.40 -21.23 -17.52
C ARG A 42 -8.37 -19.89 -16.79
N ALA A 43 -9.54 -19.36 -16.41
CA ALA A 43 -9.64 -18.14 -15.62
C ALA A 43 -8.87 -18.28 -14.30
N ARG A 44 -9.05 -19.40 -13.60
CA ARG A 44 -8.37 -19.67 -12.33
C ARG A 44 -6.86 -19.78 -12.48
N ALA A 45 -6.39 -20.52 -13.49
CA ALA A 45 -4.96 -20.67 -13.75
C ALA A 45 -4.31 -19.31 -14.04
N LEU A 46 -4.95 -18.49 -14.88
CA LEU A 46 -4.48 -17.15 -15.22
C LEU A 46 -4.44 -16.22 -13.99
N LEU A 47 -5.55 -16.14 -13.24
CA LEU A 47 -5.63 -15.27 -12.06
C LEU A 47 -4.67 -15.70 -10.95
N HIS A 48 -4.43 -16.99 -10.80
CA HIS A 48 -3.43 -17.50 -9.87
C HIS A 48 -2.00 -17.11 -10.30
N GLY A 49 -1.65 -17.31 -11.58
CA GLY A 49 -0.33 -16.92 -12.10
C GLY A 49 -0.05 -15.43 -11.97
N ILE A 50 -1.02 -14.59 -12.36
CA ILE A 50 -0.93 -13.13 -12.18
C ILE A 50 -0.83 -12.78 -10.70
N GLY A 51 -1.66 -13.39 -9.84
CA GLY A 51 -1.66 -13.16 -8.41
C GLY A 51 -0.32 -13.48 -7.74
N LEU A 52 0.31 -14.59 -8.11
CA LEU A 52 1.65 -14.96 -7.60
C LEU A 52 2.72 -13.95 -8.04
N ARG A 53 2.71 -13.54 -9.31
CA ARG A 53 3.65 -12.53 -9.81
C ARG A 53 3.43 -11.19 -9.13
N PHE A 54 2.17 -10.78 -8.98
CA PHE A 54 1.79 -9.54 -8.31
C PHE A 54 2.16 -9.58 -6.83
N ALA A 55 2.02 -10.71 -6.13
CA ALA A 55 2.45 -10.85 -4.74
C ALA A 55 3.96 -10.60 -4.60
N SER A 56 4.79 -11.13 -5.50
CA SER A 56 6.23 -10.87 -5.51
C SER A 56 6.54 -9.37 -5.73
N VAL A 57 5.96 -8.75 -6.76
CA VAL A 57 6.09 -7.29 -6.99
C VAL A 57 5.64 -6.49 -5.77
N GLY A 58 4.53 -6.91 -5.17
CA GLY A 58 3.95 -6.31 -4.00
C GLY A 58 4.95 -6.25 -2.86
N TRP A 59 5.57 -7.38 -2.47
CA TRP A 59 6.54 -7.38 -1.38
C TRP A 59 7.71 -6.43 -1.61
N TYR A 60 8.20 -6.32 -2.84
CA TYR A 60 9.21 -5.31 -3.19
C TYR A 60 8.67 -3.89 -3.03
N ALA A 61 7.49 -3.59 -3.57
CA ALA A 61 6.87 -2.28 -3.44
C ALA A 61 6.60 -1.89 -1.98
N LEU A 62 6.12 -2.82 -1.14
CA LEU A 62 5.91 -2.58 0.29
C LEU A 62 7.23 -2.30 1.01
N GLY A 63 8.29 -3.07 0.72
CA GLY A 63 9.62 -2.81 1.25
C GLY A 63 10.14 -1.43 0.84
N THR A 64 10.02 -1.08 -0.45
CA THR A 64 10.38 0.25 -0.96
C THR A 64 9.60 1.35 -0.26
N LEU A 65 8.28 1.19 -0.05
CA LEU A 65 7.44 2.17 0.63
C LEU A 65 7.86 2.41 2.09
N VAL A 66 8.18 1.35 2.82
CA VAL A 66 8.66 1.45 4.22
C VAL A 66 9.99 2.19 4.27
N VAL A 67 10.96 1.77 3.46
CA VAL A 67 12.31 2.37 3.44
C VAL A 67 12.25 3.84 3.01
N THR A 68 11.59 4.12 1.89
CA THR A 68 11.49 5.50 1.38
C THR A 68 10.60 6.38 2.26
N GLY A 69 9.60 5.81 2.95
CA GLY A 69 8.80 6.54 3.94
C GLY A 69 9.64 7.04 5.11
N ALA A 70 10.49 6.19 5.67
CA ALA A 70 11.44 6.57 6.73
C ALA A 70 12.45 7.61 6.23
N LEU A 71 13.04 7.40 5.05
CA LEU A 71 13.97 8.36 4.43
C LEU A 71 13.32 9.72 4.17
N ASN A 72 12.04 9.77 3.77
CA ASN A 72 11.32 11.03 3.57
C ASN A 72 11.16 11.83 4.87
N LEU A 73 10.96 11.15 6.02
CA LEU A 73 10.90 11.80 7.33
C LEU A 73 12.27 12.33 7.75
N HIS A 74 13.30 11.50 7.60
CA HIS A 74 14.69 11.86 7.90
C HIS A 74 15.18 13.05 7.07
N LEU A 75 15.00 13.00 5.75
CA LEU A 75 15.42 14.07 4.83
C LEU A 75 14.59 15.35 4.97
N ARG A 76 13.42 15.30 5.64
CA ARG A 76 12.66 16.48 6.07
C ARG A 76 13.13 17.05 7.41
N GLY A 77 14.09 16.41 8.07
CA GLY A 77 14.61 16.83 9.37
C GLY A 77 13.64 16.61 10.53
N LEU A 78 12.71 15.65 10.41
CA LEU A 78 11.68 15.40 11.43
C LEU A 78 12.15 14.49 12.58
N ASP A 79 13.36 13.94 12.55
CA ASP A 79 13.81 12.92 13.51
C ASP A 79 13.69 13.36 14.97
N ALA A 80 14.17 14.56 15.29
CA ALA A 80 14.06 15.12 16.64
C ALA A 80 12.61 15.41 17.02
N ALA A 81 11.79 15.89 16.07
CA ALA A 81 10.39 16.21 16.32
C ALA A 81 9.56 14.94 16.62
N LEU A 82 9.83 13.83 15.91
CA LEU A 82 9.17 12.53 16.12
C LEU A 82 9.34 11.99 17.54
N ALA A 83 10.37 12.43 18.28
CA ALA A 83 10.61 12.04 19.67
C ALA A 83 9.83 12.89 20.69
N THR A 84 9.10 13.92 20.26
CA THR A 84 8.39 14.85 21.16
C THR A 84 6.88 14.58 21.18
N ALA A 85 6.26 14.68 22.35
CA ALA A 85 4.81 14.54 22.49
C ALA A 85 4.04 15.66 21.77
N ASP A 86 4.61 16.86 21.72
CA ASP A 86 3.98 18.02 21.08
C ASP A 86 3.83 17.84 19.57
N PHE A 87 4.80 17.20 18.92
CA PHE A 87 4.68 16.83 17.51
C PHE A 87 3.46 15.93 17.28
N TRP A 88 3.29 14.88 18.09
CA TRP A 88 2.18 13.93 17.95
C TRP A 88 0.81 14.50 18.31
N ARG A 89 0.76 15.59 19.10
CA ARG A 89 -0.47 16.36 19.37
C ARG A 89 -0.82 17.35 18.27
N SER A 90 0.11 17.66 17.38
CA SER A 90 -0.15 18.55 16.25
C SER A 90 -1.05 17.89 15.20
N PRO A 91 -1.81 18.66 14.40
CA PRO A 91 -2.61 18.10 13.31
C PRO A 91 -1.78 17.29 12.30
N PHE A 92 -0.52 17.71 12.07
CA PHE A 92 0.42 16.97 11.22
C PHE A 92 0.79 15.62 11.83
N GLY A 93 1.08 15.60 13.13
CA GLY A 93 1.41 14.39 13.90
C GLY A 93 0.26 13.39 13.93
N HIS A 94 -0.98 13.84 14.14
CA HIS A 94 -2.17 12.98 14.08
C HIS A 94 -2.35 12.35 12.69
N THR A 95 -2.26 13.13 11.61
CA THR A 95 -2.37 12.60 10.24
C THR A 95 -1.25 11.60 9.94
N LEU A 96 -0.01 11.87 10.39
CA LEU A 96 1.10 10.93 10.23
C LEU A 96 0.88 9.65 11.03
N ALA A 97 0.43 9.74 12.27
CA ALA A 97 0.12 8.60 13.12
C ALA A 97 -0.97 7.72 12.50
N ALA A 98 -2.07 8.33 12.04
CA ALA A 98 -3.13 7.65 11.33
C ALA A 98 -2.59 6.93 10.08
N LYS A 99 -1.75 7.60 9.29
CA LYS A 99 -1.14 7.00 8.09
C LYS A 99 -0.29 5.79 8.45
N LEU A 100 0.57 5.89 9.46
CA LEU A 100 1.43 4.79 9.91
C LEU A 100 0.60 3.61 10.47
N GLY A 101 -0.46 3.90 11.22
CA GLY A 101 -1.39 2.88 11.71
C GLY A 101 -2.07 2.13 10.56
N VAL A 102 -2.58 2.84 9.55
CA VAL A 102 -3.18 2.21 8.37
C VAL A 102 -2.15 1.42 7.56
N VAL A 103 -0.92 1.92 7.40
CA VAL A 103 0.18 1.17 6.74
C VAL A 103 0.50 -0.12 7.49
N ALA A 104 0.53 -0.09 8.83
CA ALA A 104 0.73 -1.30 9.63
C ALA A 104 -0.42 -2.30 9.43
N LEU A 105 -1.68 -1.83 9.40
CA LEU A 105 -2.84 -2.68 9.10
C LEU A 105 -2.75 -3.28 7.69
N VAL A 106 -2.33 -2.51 6.68
CA VAL A 106 -2.08 -3.02 5.33
C VAL A 106 -1.02 -4.12 5.35
N ALA A 107 0.12 -3.91 6.01
CA ALA A 107 1.18 -4.91 6.07
C ALA A 107 0.72 -6.21 6.74
N LEU A 108 0.02 -6.11 7.88
CA LEU A 108 -0.53 -7.27 8.58
C LEU A 108 -1.58 -8.00 7.73
N ALA A 109 -2.49 -7.27 7.09
CA ALA A 109 -3.49 -7.83 6.19
C ALA A 109 -2.84 -8.48 4.96
N SER A 110 -1.76 -7.93 4.40
CA SER A 110 -1.00 -8.52 3.29
C SER A 110 -0.34 -9.84 3.69
N VAL A 111 0.21 -9.96 4.90
CA VAL A 111 0.70 -11.23 5.44
C VAL A 111 -0.45 -12.24 5.56
N ALA A 112 -1.59 -11.85 6.13
CA ALA A 112 -2.76 -12.71 6.27
C ALA A 112 -3.31 -13.17 4.91
N HIS A 113 -3.41 -12.26 3.95
CA HIS A 113 -3.83 -12.54 2.58
C HIS A 113 -2.90 -13.57 1.91
N ALA A 114 -1.59 -13.39 2.03
CA ALA A 114 -0.62 -14.33 1.47
C ALA A 114 -0.72 -15.72 2.11
N ARG A 115 -1.01 -15.80 3.42
CA ARG A 115 -1.23 -17.07 4.13
C ARG A 115 -2.50 -17.77 3.64
N ASP A 116 -3.61 -17.05 3.55
CA ASP A 116 -4.90 -17.61 3.11
C ASP A 116 -4.87 -18.02 1.65
N ALA A 117 -4.19 -17.25 0.78
CA ALA A 117 -3.96 -17.60 -0.61
C ALA A 117 -3.18 -18.92 -0.74
N ARG A 118 -2.12 -19.12 0.06
CA ARG A 118 -1.34 -20.37 0.08
C ARG A 118 -2.12 -21.56 0.62
N ARG A 119 -3.04 -21.35 1.57
CA ARG A 119 -3.93 -22.39 2.12
C ARG A 119 -5.08 -22.76 1.19
N GLY A 120 -5.28 -22.01 0.10
CA GLY A 120 -6.40 -22.22 -0.82
C GLY A 120 -7.74 -21.66 -0.35
N ASP A 121 -7.78 -20.87 0.74
CA ASP A 121 -9.00 -20.20 1.19
C ASP A 121 -9.27 -18.95 0.35
N ARG A 122 -9.87 -19.17 -0.82
CA ARG A 122 -10.11 -18.14 -1.84
C ARG A 122 -11.06 -17.05 -1.35
N MET A 123 -12.05 -17.40 -0.54
CA MET A 123 -13.05 -16.45 -0.05
C MET A 123 -12.40 -15.44 0.90
N ARG A 124 -11.60 -15.92 1.87
CA ARG A 124 -10.87 -15.03 2.78
C ARG A 124 -9.79 -14.25 2.06
N ALA A 125 -9.02 -14.89 1.17
CA ALA A 125 -8.01 -14.21 0.37
C ALA A 125 -8.61 -13.07 -0.46
N ALA A 126 -9.78 -13.27 -1.10
CA ALA A 126 -10.45 -12.23 -1.88
C ALA A 126 -11.00 -11.09 -1.01
N LYS A 127 -11.58 -11.40 0.16
CA LYS A 127 -12.05 -10.39 1.12
C LYS A 127 -10.89 -9.53 1.64
N LEU A 128 -9.79 -10.17 2.05
CA LEU A 128 -8.59 -9.48 2.50
C LEU A 128 -7.96 -8.65 1.39
N GLY A 129 -7.90 -9.16 0.15
CA GLY A 129 -7.40 -8.39 -1.00
C GLY A 129 -8.16 -7.09 -1.23
N ARG A 130 -9.50 -7.12 -1.15
CA ARG A 130 -10.34 -5.92 -1.25
C ARG A 130 -10.13 -4.97 -0.07
N ALA A 131 -10.03 -5.50 1.15
CA ALA A 131 -9.76 -4.70 2.33
C ALA A 131 -8.40 -3.99 2.23
N ILE A 132 -7.36 -4.68 1.77
CA ILE A 132 -6.03 -4.10 1.54
C ILE A 132 -6.10 -2.97 0.50
N LEU A 133 -6.83 -3.15 -0.60
CA LEU A 133 -7.02 -2.10 -1.61
C LEU A 133 -7.66 -0.86 -0.99
N VAL A 134 -8.77 -1.02 -0.25
CA VAL A 134 -9.47 0.10 0.42
C VAL A 134 -8.54 0.80 1.41
N LEU A 135 -7.87 0.05 2.28
CA LEU A 135 -6.91 0.62 3.24
C LEU A 135 -5.77 1.35 2.53
N SER A 136 -5.28 0.82 1.41
CA SER A 136 -4.20 1.46 0.64
C SER A 136 -4.68 2.77 -0.02
N VAL A 137 -5.94 2.85 -0.45
CA VAL A 137 -6.54 4.12 -0.88
C VAL A 137 -6.63 5.11 0.27
N VAL A 138 -7.01 4.67 1.48
CA VAL A 138 -6.99 5.53 2.68
C VAL A 138 -5.57 6.04 2.98
N VAL A 139 -4.53 5.21 2.85
CA VAL A 139 -3.13 5.67 2.97
C VAL A 139 -2.80 6.79 1.99
N VAL A 140 -3.28 6.71 0.74
CA VAL A 140 -3.09 7.77 -0.27
C VAL A 140 -3.82 9.05 0.12
N VAL A 141 -5.06 8.96 0.60
CA VAL A 141 -5.81 10.13 1.10
C VAL A 141 -5.07 10.81 2.25
N LEU A 142 -4.63 10.04 3.25
CA LEU A 142 -3.86 10.56 4.39
C LEU A 142 -2.53 11.16 3.93
N ALA A 143 -1.87 10.60 2.91
CA ALA A 143 -0.67 11.19 2.34
C ALA A 143 -0.94 12.55 1.67
N VAL A 144 -2.06 12.71 0.96
CA VAL A 144 -2.47 13.99 0.38
C VAL A 144 -2.78 15.02 1.46
N MET A 145 -3.50 14.61 2.51
CA MET A 145 -3.78 15.47 3.68
C MET A 145 -2.49 15.97 4.33
N LEU A 146 -1.53 15.07 4.55
CA LEU A 146 -0.22 15.38 5.13
C LEU A 146 0.56 16.41 4.29
N VAL A 147 0.51 16.30 2.95
CA VAL A 147 1.20 17.23 2.04
C VAL A 147 0.49 18.58 1.96
N ARG A 148 -0.85 18.60 2.03
CA ARG A 148 -1.65 19.82 1.98
C ARG A 148 -1.74 20.56 3.33
N GLY A 149 -1.20 19.98 4.40
CA GLY A 149 -1.29 20.55 5.75
C GLY A 149 -2.70 20.50 6.34
N VAL A 150 -3.58 19.64 5.79
CA VAL A 150 -4.92 19.43 6.32
C VAL A 150 -4.84 18.32 7.35
N GLY A 151 -5.14 18.64 8.60
CA GLY A 151 -5.17 17.68 9.70
C GLY A 151 -6.46 16.88 9.75
N VAL A 152 -6.39 15.67 10.29
CA VAL A 152 -7.53 14.99 10.94
C VAL A 152 -7.61 15.40 12.40
#